data_AF-A0A8B3LVF3-F1
#
_entry.id   AF-A0A8B3LVF3-F1
#
_cell.length_a   1.000
_cell.length_b   1.000
_cell.length_c   1.000
_cell.angle_alpha   90.00
_cell.angle_beta   90.00
_cell.angle_gamma   90.00
#
_symmetry.space_group_name_H-M   'P 1'
#
loop_
_entity.id
_entity.type
_entity.pdbx_description
1 polymer ?
#
loop_
_entity_poly.entity_id
_entity_poly.type
_entity_poly.pdbx_seq_one_letter_code
_entity_poly.pdbx_strand_id
1 'polypeptide(L)'
;EIKRETGIAEISELQSHQVRKRRAVWARLKGMAIAGRPVPFVTDLALADCAAQNSLAENLAEGRGARDRARRGRLGEPPAVPREGRAIMLKDGLR
;
A
#
# COMPACT_ATOMS: atom_id res chain seq x y z
N GLU A 1 -30.00 0.96 -1.58
CA GLU A 1 -28.68 1.57 -1.84
C GLU A 1 -27.83 0.55 -2.59
N ILE A 2 -27.42 0.82 -3.83
CA ILE A 2 -26.62 -0.13 -4.61
C ILE A 2 -25.14 0.13 -4.29
N LYS A 3 -24.58 -0.61 -3.32
CA LYS A 3 -23.13 -0.70 -3.16
C LYS A 3 -22.58 -1.58 -4.28
N ARG A 4 -22.25 -1.01 -5.44
CA ARG A 4 -21.45 -1.72 -6.45
C ARG A 4 -19.99 -1.58 -6.05
N GLU A 5 -19.39 -2.68 -5.64
CA GLU A 5 -17.93 -2.77 -5.55
C GLU A 5 -17.37 -2.67 -6.97
N THR A 6 -16.81 -1.51 -7.32
CA THR A 6 -16.20 -1.27 -8.63
C THR A 6 -14.97 -2.18 -8.76
N GLY A 7 -15.08 -3.23 -9.57
CA GLY A 7 -14.00 -4.19 -9.77
C GLY A 7 -12.78 -3.58 -10.48
N ILE A 8 -11.61 -4.22 -10.38
CA ILE A 8 -10.39 -3.73 -11.07
C ILE A 8 -10.60 -3.60 -12.58
N ALA A 9 -11.39 -4.48 -13.21
CA ALA A 9 -11.68 -4.42 -14.64
C ALA A 9 -12.38 -3.09 -15.03
N GLU A 10 -13.40 -2.69 -14.28
CA GLU A 10 -14.14 -1.43 -14.48
C GLU A 10 -13.24 -0.20 -14.21
N ILE A 11 -12.35 -0.29 -13.22
CA ILE A 11 -11.36 0.76 -12.93
C ILE A 11 -10.28 0.84 -14.03
N SER A 12 -9.92 -0.27 -14.65
CA SER A 12 -8.97 -0.30 -15.76
C SER A 12 -9.52 0.42 -17.00
N GLU A 13 -10.81 0.21 -17.27
CA GLU A 13 -11.52 0.81 -18.41
C GLU A 13 -11.68 2.32 -18.24
N LEU A 14 -12.09 2.77 -17.05
CA LEU A 14 -12.40 4.19 -16.81
C LEU A 14 -11.20 4.99 -16.29
N GLN A 15 -10.24 4.34 -15.63
CA GLN A 15 -9.18 5.01 -14.85
C GLN A 15 -7.84 4.23 -14.82
N SER A 16 -7.27 3.95 -16.00
CA SER A 16 -5.99 3.20 -16.15
C SER A 16 -4.81 3.69 -15.29
N HIS A 17 -4.76 4.98 -14.95
CA HIS A 17 -3.74 5.54 -14.06
C HIS A 17 -3.87 5.05 -12.60
N GLN A 18 -5.09 4.78 -12.13
CA GLN A 18 -5.34 4.23 -10.79
C GLN A 18 -4.88 2.77 -10.72
N VAL A 19 -5.06 2.00 -11.80
CA VAL A 19 -4.51 0.64 -11.91
C VAL A 19 -2.98 0.68 -11.83
N ARG A 20 -2.32 1.59 -12.55
CA ARG A 20 -0.86 1.76 -12.45
C ARG A 20 -0.38 2.06 -11.03
N LYS A 21 -1.08 2.94 -10.30
CA LYS A 21 -0.78 3.23 -8.89
C LYS A 21 -0.91 1.98 -8.02
N ARG A 22 -1.99 1.22 -8.18
CA ARG A 22 -2.21 -0.03 -7.41
C ARG A 22 -1.14 -1.08 -7.70
N ARG A 23 -0.72 -1.25 -8.95
CA ARG A 23 0.41 -2.13 -9.31
C ARG A 23 1.69 -1.72 -8.60
N ALA A 24 2.02 -0.42 -8.59
CA ALA A 24 3.19 0.10 -7.89
C ALA A 24 3.10 -0.11 -6.36
N VAL A 25 1.92 0.04 -5.76
CA VAL A 25 1.68 -0.25 -4.34
C VAL A 25 1.90 -1.74 -4.06
N TRP A 26 1.26 -2.65 -4.82
CA TRP A 26 1.44 -4.09 -4.66
C TRP A 26 2.92 -4.49 -4.75
N ALA A 27 3.62 -3.98 -5.77
CA ALA A 27 5.05 -4.23 -5.98
C ALA A 27 5.89 -3.80 -4.78
N ARG A 28 5.61 -2.62 -4.22
CA ARG A 28 6.28 -2.11 -3.02
C ARG A 28 6.05 -3.05 -1.83
N LEU A 29 4.80 -3.42 -1.55
CA LEU A 29 4.47 -4.28 -0.40
C LEU A 29 5.09 -5.67 -0.52
N LYS A 30 5.07 -6.27 -1.72
CA LYS A 30 5.77 -7.53 -1.97
C LYS A 30 7.28 -7.40 -1.82
N GLY A 31 7.87 -6.29 -2.27
CA GLY A 31 9.29 -6.02 -2.03
C GLY A 31 9.65 -5.90 -0.55
N MET A 32 8.80 -5.26 0.26
CA MET A 32 8.98 -5.17 1.71
C MET A 32 8.93 -6.56 2.36
N ALA A 33 7.93 -7.37 2.00
CA ALA A 33 7.79 -8.74 2.49
C ALA A 33 9.02 -9.60 2.17
N ILE A 34 9.47 -9.58 0.91
CA ILE A 34 10.66 -10.34 0.47
C ILE A 34 11.94 -9.86 1.18
N ALA A 35 12.04 -8.57 1.47
CA ALA A 35 13.18 -8.00 2.17
C ALA A 35 13.12 -8.17 3.71
N GLY A 36 12.13 -8.91 4.23
CA GLY A 36 11.95 -9.11 5.67
C GLY A 36 11.63 -7.81 6.42
N ARG A 37 11.05 -6.82 5.74
CA ARG A 37 10.64 -5.54 6.34
C ARG A 37 9.19 -5.63 6.81
N PRO A 38 8.81 -4.89 7.87
CA PRO A 38 7.41 -4.72 8.22
C PRO A 38 6.61 -4.26 6.99
N VAL A 39 5.48 -4.91 6.73
CA VAL A 39 4.60 -4.57 5.61
C VAL A 39 3.36 -3.90 6.20
N PRO A 40 2.98 -2.69 5.76
CA PRO A 40 1.76 -2.06 6.26
C PRO A 40 0.54 -2.89 5.85
N PHE A 41 -0.40 -3.02 6.79
CA PHE A 41 -1.68 -3.62 6.52
C PHE A 41 -2.53 -2.67 5.67
N VAL A 42 -3.00 -3.14 4.51
CA VAL A 42 -3.83 -2.37 3.58
C VAL A 42 -5.06 -3.18 3.21
N THR A 43 -6.22 -2.53 3.24
CA THR A 43 -7.51 -3.08 2.82
C THR A 43 -8.08 -2.26 1.66
N ASP A 44 -9.12 -2.75 1.00
CA ASP A 44 -9.96 -1.96 0.07
C ASP A 44 -9.26 -1.39 -1.18
N LEU A 45 -8.10 -1.95 -1.53
CA LEU A 45 -7.33 -1.56 -2.72
C LEU A 45 -7.35 -2.60 -3.85
N ALA A 46 -7.94 -3.77 -3.61
CA ALA A 46 -8.00 -4.90 -4.57
C ALA A 46 -6.63 -5.20 -5.21
N LEU A 47 -5.56 -5.15 -4.40
CA LEU A 47 -4.18 -5.31 -4.88
C LEU A 47 -3.90 -6.71 -5.41
N ALA A 48 -4.52 -7.74 -4.82
CA ALA A 48 -4.39 -9.11 -5.28
C ALA A 48 -5.00 -9.28 -6.67
N ASP A 49 -6.23 -8.80 -6.87
CA ASP A 49 -6.91 -8.83 -8.16
C ASP A 49 -6.17 -8.01 -9.22
N CYS A 50 -5.61 -6.88 -8.82
CA CYS A 50 -4.79 -6.04 -9.69
C CYS A 50 -3.51 -6.76 -10.15
N ALA A 51 -2.85 -7.49 -9.25
CA ALA A 51 -1.66 -8.27 -9.58
C ALA A 51 -1.99 -9.50 -10.46
N ALA A 52 -3.18 -10.10 -10.29
CA ALA A 52 -3.63 -11.23 -11.08
C ALA A 52 -3.87 -10.88 -12.57
N GLN A 53 -4.12 -9.61 -12.89
CA GLN A 53 -4.27 -9.13 -14.26
C GLN A 53 -2.94 -8.86 -14.98
N ASN A 54 -1.81 -8.86 -14.26
CA ASN A 54 -0.50 -8.69 -14.86
C ASN A 54 0.03 -10.03 -15.34
N SER A 55 0.89 -10.00 -16.37
CA SER A 55 1.72 -11.14 -16.69
C SER A 55 2.69 -11.45 -15.54
N LEU A 56 3.11 -12.72 -15.47
CA LEU A 56 4.14 -13.14 -14.51
C LEU A 56 5.44 -12.32 -14.67
N ALA A 57 5.84 -12.01 -15.91
CA ALA A 57 7.05 -11.26 -16.20
C ALA A 57 7.02 -9.83 -15.62
N GLU A 58 5.89 -9.13 -15.76
CA GLU A 58 5.68 -7.80 -15.17
C GLU A 58 5.73 -7.84 -13.65
N ASN A 59 5.01 -8.78 -13.03
CA ASN A 59 5.02 -8.96 -11.57
C ASN A 59 6.43 -9.23 -11.02
N LEU A 60 7.22 -10.03 -11.74
CA LEU A 60 8.61 -10.31 -11.37
C LEU A 60 9.53 -9.10 -11.56
N ALA A 61 9.37 -8.31 -12.63
CA ALA A 61 10.14 -7.10 -12.87
C ALA A 61 9.91 -6.06 -11.75
N GLU A 62 8.64 -5.84 -11.42
CA GLU A 62 8.22 -4.98 -10.32
C GLU A 62 8.78 -5.45 -8.96
N GLY A 63 8.67 -6.76 -8.69
CA GLY A 63 9.22 -7.37 -7.48
C GLY A 63 10.76 -7.23 -7.37
N ARG A 64 11.49 -7.37 -8.48
CA ARG A 64 12.95 -7.12 -8.53
C ARG A 64 13.27 -5.65 -8.24
N GLY A 65 12.57 -4.71 -8.88
CA GLY A 65 12.77 -3.29 -8.64
C GLY A 65 12.48 -2.87 -7.20
N ALA A 66 11.49 -3.48 -6.56
CA ALA A 66 11.19 -3.25 -5.14
C ALA A 66 12.26 -3.82 -4.20
N ARG A 67 12.77 -5.02 -4.48
CA ARG A 67 13.91 -5.62 -3.77
C ARG A 67 15.16 -4.76 -3.85
N ASP A 68 15.49 -4.23 -5.03
CA ASP A 68 16.67 -3.38 -5.23
C ASP A 68 16.53 -2.05 -4.47
N ARG A 69 15.32 -1.49 -4.40
CA ARG A 69 15.04 -0.33 -3.56
C ARG A 69 15.22 -0.65 -2.07
N ALA A 70 14.78 -1.82 -1.61
CA ALA A 70 14.98 -2.27 -0.23
C ALA A 70 16.47 -2.41 0.12
N ARG A 71 17.26 -3.02 -0.77
CA ARG A 71 18.73 -3.15 -0.62
C ARG A 71 19.42 -1.80 -0.47
N ARG A 72 18.91 -0.76 -1.15
CA ARG A 72 19.42 0.62 -1.07
C ARG A 72 18.85 1.42 0.10
N GLY A 73 18.09 0.80 1.01
CA GLY A 73 17.47 1.49 2.14
C GLY A 73 16.28 2.39 1.79
N ARG A 74 15.76 2.32 0.56
CA ARG A 74 14.69 3.22 0.04
C ARG A 74 13.27 2.65 0.14
N LEU A 75 13.08 1.61 0.94
CA LEU A 75 11.80 0.92 1.10
C LEU A 75 11.28 0.92 2.54
N GLY A 76 12.06 1.43 3.50
CA GLY A 76 11.63 1.57 4.88
C GLY A 76 10.53 2.62 5.00
N GLU A 77 9.53 2.34 5.83
CA GLU A 77 8.73 3.42 6.40
C GLU A 77 9.61 4.21 7.38
N PRO A 78 9.42 5.53 7.50
CA PRO A 78 9.99 6.26 8.62
C PRO A 78 9.55 5.58 9.92
N PRO A 79 10.36 5.61 11.00
CA PRO A 79 9.92 5.15 12.31
C PRO A 79 8.54 5.75 12.62
N ALA A 80 7.64 4.94 13.18
CA ALA A 80 6.35 5.43 13.64
C ALA A 80 6.61 6.55 14.65
N VAL A 81 6.38 7.79 14.24
CA VAL A 81 6.42 8.93 15.15
C VAL A 81 5.11 8.93 15.94
N PRO A 82 5.15 9.09 17.28
CA PRO A 82 3.95 9.31 18.06
C PRO A 82 3.19 10.47 17.44
N ARG A 83 1.93 10.24 17.09
CA ARG A 83 1.03 11.33 16.74
C ARG A 83 0.88 12.13 18.03
N GLU A 84 1.37 13.38 18.06
CA GLU A 84 1.17 14.25 19.21
C GLU A 84 -0.30 14.15 19.62
N GLY A 85 -0.51 13.47 20.75
CA GLY A 85 -1.84 13.19 21.24
C GLY A 85 -2.52 14.52 21.39
N ARG A 86 -3.68 14.66 20.74
CA ARG A 86 -4.72 15.60 21.12
C ARG A 86 -4.73 15.62 22.65
N ALA A 87 -4.19 16.67 23.25
CA ALA A 87 -4.13 16.83 24.67
C ALA A 87 -5.56 16.66 25.17
N ILE A 88 -5.80 15.54 25.85
CA ILE A 88 -7.06 15.30 26.52
C ILE A 88 -7.06 16.33 27.64
N MET A 89 -7.71 17.47 27.41
CA MET A 89 -8.11 18.40 28.46
C MET A 89 -9.05 17.64 29.40
N LEU A 90 -8.49 16.98 30.40
CA LEU A 90 -9.11 16.37 31.57
C LEU A 90 -7.90 15.93 32.43
N LYS A 91 -7.57 16.52 33.56
CA LYS A 91 -8.35 17.21 34.57
C LYS A 91 -7.39 18.15 35.29
N ASP A 92 -7.81 19.38 35.53
CA ASP A 92 -7.60 20.05 36.82
C ASP A 92 -8.84 20.91 37.03
N GLY A 93 -9.86 20.25 37.59
CA GLY A 93 -11.02 20.93 38.14
C GLY A 93 -10.59 21.71 39.37
N LEU A 94 -11.19 22.90 39.51
CA LEU A 94 -11.11 23.75 40.69
C LEU A 94 -11.15 22.93 41.99
N ARG A 95 -10.17 23.20 42.85
CA ARG A 95 -10.40 23.55 44.26
C ARG A 95 -9.25 24.39 44.79
#